data_AF-A0A376WX82-F1
#
_entry.id   AF-A0A376WX82-F1
#
_cell.length_a   1.000
_cell.length_b   1.000
_cell.length_c   1.000
_cell.angle_alpha   90.00
_cell.angle_beta   90.00
_cell.angle_gamma   90.00
#
_symmetry.space_group_name_H-M   'P 1'
#
loop_
_entity.id
_entity.type
_entity.pdbx_description
1 polymer ?
#
loop_
_entity_poly.entity_id
_entity_poly.type
_entity_poly.pdbx_seq_one_letter_code
_entity_poly.pdbx_strand_id
1 'polypeptide(L)' 'MLASMRLCANVPAQHAIQTALGGYQSISEFITPGGRLYEQRNRAWELINDIPGRFLRETSWCAVYVPENRRQTL' A
#
# COMPACT_ATOMS: atom_id res chain seq x y z
N MET A 1 -6.64 -16.85 22.64
CA MET A 1 -5.63 -15.85 23.03
C MET A 1 -4.24 -16.36 22.59
N LEU A 2 -3.94 -16.31 21.29
CA LEU A 2 -2.69 -16.82 20.69
C LEU A 2 -1.57 -15.77 20.62
N ALA A 3 -1.83 -14.54 21.06
CA ALA A 3 -0.89 -13.43 21.01
C ALA A 3 0.32 -13.59 21.98
N SER A 4 0.32 -14.60 22.86
CA SER A 4 1.29 -14.73 23.94
C SER A 4 2.47 -15.68 23.65
N MET A 5 2.57 -16.25 22.44
CA MET A 5 3.75 -17.03 22.04
C MET A 5 4.95 -16.15 21.64
N ARG A 6 4.72 -14.85 21.39
CA ARG A 6 5.73 -13.78 21.44
C ARG A 6 5.29 -12.81 22.54
N LEU A 7 6.14 -12.64 23.55
CA LEU A 7 5.84 -12.04 24.87
C LEU A 7 5.10 -10.69 24.83
N CYS A 8 5.30 -9.87 23.80
CA CYS A 8 4.47 -8.71 23.44
C CYS A 8 4.94 -8.13 22.10
N ALA A 9 4.06 -7.38 21.41
CA ALA A 9 4.51 -6.44 20.38
C ALA A 9 5.38 -5.36 21.03
N ASN A 10 6.34 -4.79 20.30
CA ASN A 10 7.27 -3.81 20.89
C ASN A 10 6.48 -2.67 21.59
N VAL A 11 6.72 -2.50 22.90
CA VAL A 11 5.94 -1.59 23.75
C VAL A 11 6.00 -0.13 23.27
N PRO A 12 7.16 0.42 22.83
CA PRO A 12 7.22 1.78 22.32
C PRO A 12 6.32 2.04 21.10
N ALA A 13 6.23 1.12 20.13
CA ALA A 13 5.35 1.29 18.97
C ALA A 13 3.87 1.17 19.33
N GLN A 14 3.50 0.53 20.44
CA GLN A 14 2.09 0.51 20.87
C GLN A 14 1.58 1.93 21.19
N HIS A 15 2.44 2.82 21.72
CA HIS A 15 2.10 4.23 21.94
C HIS A 15 1.96 5.01 20.62
N ALA A 16 2.67 4.61 19.57
CA ALA A 16 2.56 5.24 18.25
C ALA A 16 1.19 4.99 17.61
N ILE A 17 0.48 3.91 17.96
CA ILE A 17 -0.83 3.57 17.38
C ILE A 17 -1.87 4.67 17.66
N GLN A 18 -1.90 5.22 18.87
CA GLN A 18 -2.85 6.29 19.21
C GLN A 18 -2.58 7.58 18.44
N THR A 19 -1.30 7.89 18.18
CA THR A 19 -0.90 9.06 17.39
C THR A 19 -1.10 8.83 15.89
N ALA A 20 -0.98 7.58 15.42
CA ALA A 20 -1.22 7.24 14.02
C ALA A 20 -2.72 7.22 13.68
N LEU A 21 -3.58 6.78 14.60
CA LEU A 21 -5.04 6.73 14.41
C LEU A 21 -5.73 8.06 14.75
N GLY A 22 -5.15 8.85 15.65
CA GLY A 22 -5.68 10.14 16.08
C GLY A 22 -4.97 11.32 15.42
N GLY A 23 -5.69 12.42 15.22
CA GLY A 23 -5.10 13.67 14.72
C GLY A 23 -4.96 13.74 13.19
N TYR A 24 -4.01 14.54 12.72
CA TYR A 24 -3.82 14.84 11.30
C TYR A 24 -3.17 13.66 10.56
N GLN A 25 -3.87 13.16 9.55
CA GLN A 25 -3.40 12.06 8.70
C GLN A 25 -2.47 12.59 7.61
N SER A 26 -1.17 12.70 7.93
CA SER A 26 -0.12 13.18 7.00
C SER A 26 -0.02 12.37 5.72
N ILE A 27 -0.46 11.10 5.73
CA ILE A 27 -0.51 10.25 4.54
C ILE A 27 -1.43 10.82 3.44
N SER A 28 -2.43 11.59 3.82
CA SER A 28 -3.43 12.15 2.89
C SER A 28 -2.79 13.03 1.83
N GLU A 29 -1.77 13.81 2.20
CA GLU A 29 -1.02 14.68 1.28
C GLU A 29 -0.25 13.90 0.21
N PHE A 30 0.15 12.66 0.51
CA PHE A 30 0.94 11.84 -0.41
C PHE A 30 0.08 11.08 -1.41
N ILE A 31 -1.21 10.83 -1.09
CA ILE A 31 -2.13 10.04 -1.92
C ILE A 31 -3.05 10.91 -2.80
N THR A 32 -3.18 12.20 -2.51
CA THR A 32 -3.91 13.16 -3.34
C THR A 32 -3.19 13.43 -4.66
N PRO A 33 -3.89 13.86 -5.72
CA PRO A 33 -3.27 14.31 -6.97
C PRO A 33 -2.19 15.38 -6.72
N GLY A 34 -0.98 15.18 -7.25
CA GLY A 34 0.21 15.98 -6.92
C GLY A 34 1.04 15.47 -5.73
N GLY A 35 0.53 14.48 -5.00
CA GLY A 35 1.26 13.76 -3.96
C GLY A 35 2.24 12.75 -4.54
N ARG A 36 3.41 12.58 -3.90
CA ARG A 36 4.50 11.73 -4.43
C ARG A 36 4.07 10.28 -4.68
N LEU A 37 3.27 9.70 -3.77
CA LEU A 37 2.84 8.30 -3.92
C LEU A 37 1.81 8.15 -5.04
N TYR A 38 0.94 9.16 -5.24
CA TYR A 38 -0.01 9.19 -6.34
C TYR A 38 0.70 9.18 -7.70
N GLU A 39 1.69 10.06 -7.89
CA GLU A 39 2.45 10.17 -9.15
C GLU A 39 3.31 8.92 -9.41
N GLN A 40 4.00 8.41 -8.39
CA GLN A 40 4.81 7.19 -8.51
C GLN A 40 3.95 5.98 -8.88
N ARG A 41 2.77 5.87 -8.27
CA ARG A 41 1.79 4.84 -8.58
C ARG A 41 1.34 4.93 -10.04
N ASN A 42 0.92 6.11 -10.50
CA ASN A 42 0.44 6.32 -11.87
C ASN A 42 1.54 6.03 -12.90
N ARG A 43 2.76 6.50 -12.65
CA ARG A 43 3.89 6.25 -13.54
C ARG A 43 4.23 4.76 -13.64
N ALA A 44 4.20 4.03 -12.53
CA ALA A 44 4.41 2.58 -12.54
C ALA A 44 3.31 1.84 -13.31
N TRP A 45 2.06 2.30 -13.20
CA TRP A 45 0.94 1.73 -13.94
C TRP A 45 1.08 1.92 -15.46
N GLU A 46 1.42 3.13 -15.91
CA GLU A 46 1.69 3.42 -17.33
C GLU A 46 2.80 2.52 -17.87
N LEU A 47 3.95 2.47 -17.18
CA LEU A 47 5.12 1.71 -17.60
C LEU A 47 4.86 0.22 -17.73
N ILE A 48 4.06 -0.35 -16.82
CA ILE A 48 3.79 -1.79 -16.84
C ILE A 48 2.75 -2.14 -17.91
N ASN A 49 1.77 -1.28 -18.18
CA ASN A 49 0.80 -1.49 -19.26
C ASN A 49 1.39 -1.29 -20.66
N ASP A 50 2.48 -0.53 -20.78
CA ASP A 50 3.24 -0.39 -22.04
C ASP A 50 3.98 -1.68 -22.42
N ILE A 51 4.17 -2.62 -21.49
CA ILE A 51 4.82 -3.90 -21.76
C ILE A 51 3.81 -4.86 -22.42
N PRO A 52 4.05 -5.34 -23.65
CA PRO A 52 3.13 -6.25 -24.32
C PRO A 52 2.98 -7.56 -23.54
N GLY A 53 1.74 -7.91 -23.20
CA GLY A 53 1.39 -9.14 -22.46
C GLY A 53 1.34 -8.99 -20.94
N ARG A 54 1.51 -7.78 -20.38
CA ARG A 54 1.26 -7.51 -18.96
C ARG A 54 0.22 -6.40 -18.82
N PHE A 55 -0.91 -6.72 -18.19
CA PHE A 55 -1.93 -5.73 -17.85
C PHE A 55 -2.08 -5.65 -16.33
N LEU A 56 -2.10 -4.44 -15.82
CA LEU A 56 -2.44 -4.15 -14.43
C LEU A 56 -3.88 -3.67 -14.36
N ARG A 57 -4.64 -4.19 -13.38
CA ARG A 57 -5.90 -3.56 -13.01
C ARG A 57 -5.61 -2.24 -12.31
N GLU A 58 -6.37 -1.22 -12.65
CA GLU A 58 -6.37 0.01 -11.89
C GLU A 58 -6.94 -0.27 -10.49
N THR A 59 -6.12 -0.11 -9.45
CA THR A 59 -6.53 -0.27 -8.06
C THR A 59 -6.71 1.10 -7.42
N SER A 60 -7.92 1.38 -6.94
CA SER A 60 -8.32 2.67 -6.40
C SER A 60 -7.56 3.09 -5.12
N TRP A 61 -7.04 2.15 -4.34
CA TRP A 61 -6.53 2.43 -2.99
C TRP A 61 -5.28 1.66 -2.54
N CYS A 62 -4.71 0.78 -3.36
CA CYS A 62 -3.58 -0.07 -2.96
C CYS A 62 -2.28 0.34 -3.68
N ALA A 63 -1.18 0.45 -2.92
CA ALA A 63 0.15 0.78 -3.45
C ALA A 63 0.86 -0.41 -4.13
N VAL A 64 0.29 -1.61 -4.04
CA VAL A 64 0.87 -2.84 -4.61
C VAL A 64 0.11 -3.23 -5.88
N TYR A 65 0.82 -3.25 -7.00
CA TYR A 65 0.32 -3.76 -8.26
C TYR A 65 0.51 -5.27 -8.38
N VAL A 66 -0.60 -5.99 -8.54
CA VAL A 66 -0.57 -7.44 -8.80
C VAL A 66 -0.78 -7.67 -10.30
N PRO A 67 0.18 -8.27 -11.01
CA PRO A 67 0.01 -8.60 -12.43
C PRO A 67 -1.09 -9.64 -12.62
N GLU A 68 -2.01 -9.38 -13.55
CA GLU A 68 -3.19 -10.24 -13.79
C GLU A 68 -2.79 -11.69 -14.18
N ASN A 69 -1.65 -11.83 -14.87
CA ASN A 69 -1.12 -13.13 -15.33
C ASN A 69 -0.68 -14.08 -14.19
N ARG A 70 -0.68 -13.66 -12.92
CA ARG A 70 -0.36 -14.54 -11.76
C ARG A 70 -1.58 -15.18 -11.08
N ARG A 71 -2.80 -15.04 -11.62
CA ARG A 71 -4.01 -15.68 -11.07
C ARG A 71 -4.40 -17.03 -11.69
N GLN A 72 -3.88 -17.43 -12.84
CA GLN A 72 -4.26 -18.72 -13.47
C GLN A 72 -3.53 -19.95 -12.89
N THR A 73 -2.65 -19.77 -11.91
CA THR A 73 -1.83 -20.85 -11.31
C THR A 73 -2.17 -21.13 -9.83
N LEU A 74 -3.33 -20.70 -9.33
CA LEU A 74 -3.82 -21.04 -7.98
C LEU A 74 -5.25 -21.56 -8.03
#